data_AF-A0A4Q2JWN4-F1
#
_entry.id   AF-A0A4Q2JWN4-F1
#
_cell.length_a   1.000
_cell.length_b   1.000
_cell.length_c   1.000
_cell.angle_alpha   90.00
_cell.angle_beta   90.00
_cell.angle_gamma   90.00
#
_symmetry.space_group_name_H-M   'P 1'
#
loop_
_entity.id
_entity.type
_entity.pdbx_description
1 polymer ?
#
loop_
_entity_poly.entity_id
_entity_poly.type
_entity_poly.pdbx_seq_one_letter_code
_entity_poly.pdbx_strand_id
1 'polypeptide(L)'
;MPNNAPAGWYDDGSGRQRWWDGSAWTDRFGDELTPSPPKSVSKASTWRALPTAKRWLVVGGFLILLVVGTSGGWGALFAFIGFAALIVGVIGLARGSFEFIGIRTRPIAAAVVAGALVVMMVGAGITGSSASKVSAESDASHSLVSPTITPRATASPTPTPVRVVKQEKETEAIPFGSSSVDDSNLDVGLTELRTPGADGERTVTYEVVIVDGVQISRTKLRETVTKQPVDEVTAVGTKVPPPPPQPAPEPEPAAPSGCDPNYEWACVPIASDVDCAGGSGNGPEYVWGPVHVIGSDIYDLDRDGDGVGCD
;
A
#
# COMPACT_ATOMS: atom_id res chain seq x y z
N MET A 1 -9.91 -35.71 -0.48
CA MET A 1 -9.74 -34.37 -1.07
C MET A 1 -9.51 -34.56 -2.56
N PRO A 2 -10.08 -33.74 -3.46
CA PRO A 2 -9.89 -33.95 -4.90
C PRO A 2 -8.42 -33.69 -5.27
N ASN A 3 -7.84 -34.57 -6.08
CA ASN A 3 -6.43 -34.58 -6.54
C ASN A 3 -6.02 -33.35 -7.40
N ASN A 4 -6.72 -32.21 -7.30
CA ASN A 4 -6.53 -31.01 -8.12
C ASN A 4 -6.45 -29.72 -7.27
N ALA A 5 -6.21 -29.82 -5.96
CA ALA A 5 -5.95 -28.62 -5.16
C ALA A 5 -4.59 -28.01 -5.56
N PRO A 6 -4.52 -26.71 -5.93
CA PRO A 6 -3.25 -26.05 -6.22
C PRO A 6 -2.36 -26.04 -4.97
N ALA A 7 -1.04 -25.87 -5.15
CA ALA A 7 -0.14 -25.75 -4.01
C ALA A 7 -0.54 -24.57 -3.11
N GLY A 8 -0.59 -24.79 -1.80
CA GLY A 8 -1.15 -23.82 -0.86
C GLY A 8 -1.21 -24.32 0.58
N TRP A 9 -1.57 -23.42 1.50
CA TRP A 9 -1.87 -23.78 2.88
C TRP A 9 -3.31 -24.26 3.00
N TYR A 10 -3.51 -25.44 3.57
CA TYR A 10 -4.81 -26.05 3.78
C TYR A 10 -4.92 -26.61 5.19
N ASP A 11 -6.14 -26.76 5.69
CA ASP A 11 -6.43 -27.47 6.93
C ASP A 11 -6.13 -28.97 6.74
N ASP A 12 -5.25 -29.54 7.57
CA ASP A 12 -4.86 -30.95 7.50
C ASP A 12 -5.85 -31.92 8.17
N GLY A 13 -6.96 -31.41 8.69
CA GLY A 13 -7.99 -32.16 9.41
C GLY A 13 -7.72 -32.30 10.91
N SER A 14 -6.56 -31.84 11.39
CA SER A 14 -6.25 -31.73 12.83
C SER A 14 -6.58 -30.34 13.40
N GLY A 15 -7.09 -29.42 12.56
CA GLY A 15 -7.31 -28.02 12.91
C GLY A 15 -6.05 -27.16 12.79
N ARG A 16 -5.00 -27.68 12.16
CA ARG A 16 -3.72 -27.02 11.89
C ARG A 16 -3.60 -26.75 10.40
N GLN A 17 -2.95 -25.64 10.01
CA GLN A 17 -2.59 -25.45 8.60
C GLN A 17 -1.33 -26.26 8.28
N ARG A 18 -1.34 -26.97 7.15
CA ARG A 18 -0.18 -27.68 6.60
C ARG A 18 -0.01 -27.29 5.14
N TRP A 19 1.23 -27.27 4.65
CA TRP A 19 1.51 -26.91 3.26
C TRP A 19 1.29 -28.12 2.34
N TRP A 20 0.40 -27.96 1.35
CA TRP A 20 0.16 -28.88 0.23
C TRP A 20 0.98 -28.42 -0.98
N ASP A 21 1.79 -29.31 -1.55
CA ASP A 21 2.67 -28.97 -2.68
C ASP A 21 2.03 -29.18 -4.07
N GLY A 22 0.76 -29.58 -4.12
CA GLY A 22 0.05 -29.95 -5.34
C GLY A 22 -0.05 -31.46 -5.57
N SER A 23 0.73 -32.26 -4.84
CA SER A 23 0.77 -33.73 -4.95
C SER A 23 0.70 -34.45 -3.60
N ALA A 24 1.29 -33.88 -2.56
CA ALA A 24 1.34 -34.42 -1.21
C ALA A 24 1.39 -33.31 -0.14
N TRP A 25 1.13 -33.71 1.11
CA TRP A 25 1.34 -32.85 2.26
C TRP A 25 2.81 -32.85 2.69
N THR A 26 3.38 -31.68 2.90
CA THR A 26 4.78 -31.51 3.36
C THR A 26 4.88 -31.42 4.87
N ASP A 27 6.06 -31.56 5.47
CA ASP A 27 6.26 -31.47 6.93
C ASP A 27 6.21 -30.04 7.50
N ARG A 28 5.75 -29.06 6.72
CA ARG A 28 5.62 -27.67 7.16
C ARG A 28 4.23 -27.40 7.74
N PHE A 29 4.19 -26.93 8.98
CA PHE A 29 2.97 -26.60 9.72
C PHE A 29 2.88 -25.09 9.99
N GLY A 30 1.68 -24.53 9.87
CA GLY A 30 1.40 -23.10 10.02
C GLY A 30 1.40 -22.61 11.47
N ASP A 31 1.50 -23.49 12.46
CA ASP A 31 1.49 -23.08 13.88
C ASP A 31 2.87 -22.67 14.41
N GLU A 32 3.93 -22.87 13.63
CA GLU A 32 5.27 -22.36 13.93
C GLU A 32 5.40 -20.86 13.61
N LEU A 33 4.28 -20.11 13.66
CA LEU A 33 4.11 -18.74 13.16
C LEU A 33 3.41 -17.75 14.10
N THR A 34 3.45 -17.93 15.42
CA THR A 34 2.90 -16.89 16.32
C THR A 34 3.93 -16.32 17.30
N PRO A 35 4.41 -15.08 17.09
CA PRO A 35 4.29 -14.07 18.12
C PRO A 35 2.83 -13.57 18.17
N SER A 36 2.30 -13.37 19.38
CA SER A 36 0.90 -13.08 19.66
C SER A 36 0.25 -12.03 18.75
N PRO A 37 -1.06 -12.16 18.43
CA PRO A 37 -1.78 -11.14 17.69
C PRO A 37 -1.86 -9.83 18.51
N PRO A 38 -1.53 -8.65 17.95
CA PRO A 38 -1.95 -7.41 18.58
C PRO A 38 -3.47 -7.33 18.57
N LYS A 39 -4.01 -6.91 19.72
CA LYS A 39 -5.44 -6.78 19.98
C LYS A 39 -6.11 -5.97 18.87
N SER A 40 -7.25 -6.47 18.44
CA SER A 40 -8.18 -5.82 17.51
C SER A 40 -8.41 -4.35 17.85
N VAL A 41 -8.02 -3.45 16.93
CA VAL A 41 -8.48 -2.06 16.93
C VAL A 41 -9.27 -1.81 15.63
N SER A 42 -10.39 -1.14 15.84
CA SER A 42 -11.55 -0.98 14.97
C SER A 42 -11.33 -0.18 13.69
N LYS A 43 -11.95 -0.69 12.60
CA LYS A 43 -12.47 0.01 11.40
C LYS A 43 -11.68 1.22 10.88
N ALA A 44 -10.84 0.95 9.89
CA ALA A 44 -10.22 1.95 9.04
C ALA A 44 -11.25 2.77 8.26
N SER A 45 -11.16 4.10 8.36
CA SER A 45 -11.82 5.02 7.43
C SER A 45 -11.06 5.03 6.11
N THR A 46 -11.76 4.72 5.01
CA THR A 46 -11.17 4.55 3.69
C THR A 46 -10.94 5.92 3.02
N TRP A 47 -9.72 6.44 3.06
CA TRP A 47 -9.32 7.54 2.17
C TRP A 47 -8.52 6.96 1.00
N ARG A 48 -9.07 7.13 -0.22
CA ARG A 48 -8.48 6.64 -1.47
C ARG A 48 -7.14 7.32 -1.72
N ALA A 49 -6.08 6.52 -1.83
CA ALA A 49 -4.76 6.97 -2.23
C ALA A 49 -4.74 7.44 -3.70
N LEU A 50 -4.17 8.61 -3.96
CA LEU A 50 -3.81 9.09 -5.30
C LEU A 50 -2.31 8.84 -5.55
N PRO A 51 -1.89 8.62 -6.82
CA PRO A 51 -0.58 8.10 -7.17
C PRO A 51 0.59 9.03 -6.82
N THR A 52 1.71 8.39 -6.50
CA THR A 52 2.88 8.84 -5.74
C THR A 52 3.72 9.97 -6.36
N ALA A 53 3.60 10.25 -7.65
CA ALA A 53 4.40 11.29 -8.32
C ALA A 53 3.99 12.74 -7.95
N LYS A 54 2.75 12.95 -7.48
CA LYS A 54 2.19 14.29 -7.19
C LYS A 54 2.55 14.83 -5.79
N ARG A 55 3.10 13.98 -4.90
CA ARG A 55 3.46 14.32 -3.51
C ARG A 55 4.71 15.22 -3.42
N TRP A 56 5.66 15.09 -4.34
CA TRP A 56 6.92 15.85 -4.29
C TRP A 56 6.79 17.33 -4.71
N LEU A 57 5.84 17.67 -5.58
CA LEU A 57 5.59 19.06 -5.99
C LEU A 57 4.87 19.89 -4.90
N VAL A 58 3.98 19.25 -4.12
CA VAL A 58 3.26 19.92 -3.03
C VAL A 58 4.17 20.18 -1.83
N VAL A 59 5.04 19.22 -1.50
CA VAL A 59 6.01 19.36 -0.40
C VAL A 59 7.08 20.40 -0.72
N GLY A 60 7.57 20.44 -1.96
CA GLY A 60 8.53 21.46 -2.41
C GLY A 60 7.96 22.88 -2.41
N GLY A 61 6.72 23.06 -2.87
CA GLY A 61 6.04 24.36 -2.86
C GLY A 61 5.77 24.89 -1.44
N PHE A 62 5.43 24.01 -0.50
CA PHE A 62 5.12 24.39 0.88
C PHE A 62 6.38 24.79 1.67
N LEU A 63 7.53 24.14 1.43
CA LEU A 63 8.82 24.49 2.05
C LEU A 63 9.34 25.85 1.59
N ILE A 64 9.16 26.21 0.33
CA ILE A 64 9.55 27.53 -0.19
C ILE A 64 8.67 28.64 0.39
N LEU A 65 7.38 28.37 0.62
CA LEU A 65 6.43 29.29 1.26
C LEU A 65 6.77 29.53 2.74
N LEU A 66 7.30 28.52 3.43
CA LEU A 66 7.68 28.59 4.84
C LEU A 66 8.98 29.39 5.06
N VAL A 67 9.92 29.36 4.10
CA VAL A 67 11.19 30.08 4.19
C VAL A 67 11.06 31.57 3.86
N VAL A 68 10.12 31.96 2.98
CA VAL A 68 9.92 33.37 2.60
C VAL A 68 9.00 34.12 3.57
N GLY A 69 8.10 33.41 4.27
CA GLY A 69 7.16 34.00 5.23
C GLY A 69 7.78 34.55 6.54
N THR A 70 9.05 34.24 6.84
CA THR A 70 9.66 34.60 8.13
C THR A 70 10.46 35.91 8.12
N SER A 71 10.68 36.55 6.97
CA SER A 71 11.52 37.76 6.87
C SER A 71 10.88 39.01 6.26
N GLY A 72 9.71 38.92 5.60
CA GLY A 72 9.21 40.01 4.73
C GLY A 72 7.83 40.60 5.03
N GLY A 73 7.17 40.18 6.12
CA GLY A 73 5.79 40.61 6.40
C GLY A 73 4.76 40.20 5.33
N TRP A 74 3.48 40.48 5.58
CA TRP A 74 2.38 40.08 4.70
C TRP A 74 2.48 40.69 3.28
N GLY A 75 3.20 41.81 3.12
CA GLY A 75 3.43 42.44 1.81
C GLY A 75 4.28 41.59 0.86
N ALA A 76 5.30 40.89 1.37
CA ALA A 76 6.11 40.00 0.55
C ALA A 76 5.30 38.80 0.03
N LEU A 77 4.41 38.24 0.86
CA LEU A 77 3.53 37.13 0.48
C LEU A 77 2.65 37.49 -0.72
N PHE A 78 2.00 38.65 -0.71
CA PHE A 78 1.14 39.08 -1.82
C PHE A 78 1.93 39.42 -3.09
N ALA A 79 3.14 39.98 -2.98
CA ALA A 79 4.02 40.22 -4.12
C ALA A 79 4.47 38.89 -4.79
N PHE A 80 4.78 37.86 -3.99
CA PHE A 80 5.15 36.54 -4.50
C PHE A 80 3.97 35.80 -5.13
N ILE A 81 2.76 35.89 -4.55
CA ILE A 81 1.54 35.33 -5.17
C ILE A 81 1.26 36.01 -6.51
N GLY A 82 1.41 37.34 -6.57
CA GLY A 82 1.27 38.11 -7.83
C GLY A 82 2.31 37.70 -8.88
N PHE A 83 3.57 37.50 -8.49
CA PHE A 83 4.64 37.10 -9.40
C PHE A 83 4.46 35.65 -9.91
N ALA A 84 4.05 34.72 -9.05
CA ALA A 84 3.73 33.35 -9.44
C ALA A 84 2.55 33.30 -10.41
N ALA A 85 1.48 34.07 -10.16
CA ALA A 85 0.35 34.19 -11.07
C ALA A 85 0.75 34.79 -12.43
N LEU A 86 1.66 35.77 -12.44
CA LEU A 86 2.20 36.38 -13.66
C LEU A 86 3.01 35.37 -14.49
N ILE A 87 3.92 34.62 -13.86
CA ILE A 87 4.70 33.57 -14.53
C ILE A 87 3.78 32.53 -15.16
N VAL A 88 2.77 32.05 -14.43
CA VAL A 88 1.80 31.08 -14.94
C VAL A 88 1.02 31.67 -16.12
N GLY A 89 0.58 32.93 -16.03
CA GLY A 89 -0.10 33.63 -17.12
C GLY A 89 0.74 33.74 -18.40
N VAL A 90 2.01 34.12 -18.28
CA VAL A 90 2.95 34.25 -19.41
C VAL A 90 3.24 32.89 -20.05
N ILE A 91 3.45 31.84 -19.24
CA ILE A 91 3.65 30.48 -19.76
C ILE A 91 2.41 29.98 -20.51
N GLY A 92 1.20 30.35 -20.07
CA GLY A 92 -0.04 30.01 -20.76
C GLY A 92 -0.22 30.68 -22.10
N LEU A 93 0.14 31.95 -22.18
CA LEU A 93 0.17 32.70 -23.43
C LEU A 93 1.18 32.11 -24.42
N ALA A 94 2.33 31.64 -23.93
CA ALA A 94 3.37 31.05 -24.76
C ALA A 94 3.06 29.61 -25.22
N ARG A 95 2.46 28.76 -24.37
CA ARG A 95 2.25 27.33 -24.66
C ARG A 95 0.89 26.97 -25.25
N GLY A 96 -0.07 27.89 -25.29
CA GLY A 96 -1.31 27.73 -26.07
C GLY A 96 -2.35 26.75 -25.54
N SER A 97 -2.02 25.86 -24.60
CA SER A 97 -2.97 25.07 -23.81
C SER A 97 -2.34 24.61 -22.50
N PHE A 98 -3.08 24.77 -21.40
CA PHE A 98 -2.74 24.19 -20.09
C PHE A 98 -3.73 23.06 -19.79
N GLU A 99 -3.25 21.83 -19.77
CA GLU A 99 -4.07 20.65 -19.44
C GLU A 99 -4.33 20.47 -17.93
N PHE A 100 -3.63 21.22 -17.07
CA PHE A 100 -3.62 20.98 -15.61
C PHE A 100 -4.75 21.67 -14.84
N ILE A 101 -5.40 22.69 -15.42
CA ILE A 101 -6.56 23.38 -14.85
C ILE A 101 -7.51 23.55 -16.03
N GLY A 102 -8.67 22.90 -16.03
CA GLY A 102 -9.59 22.77 -17.18
C GLY A 102 -10.18 24.08 -17.70
N ILE A 103 -9.33 24.97 -18.20
CA ILE A 103 -9.63 26.32 -18.67
C ILE A 103 -9.18 26.36 -20.13
N ARG A 104 -10.14 26.23 -21.04
CA ARG A 104 -9.89 25.88 -22.44
C ARG A 104 -9.72 27.08 -23.37
N THR A 105 -9.69 28.32 -22.87
CA THR A 105 -9.75 29.51 -23.76
C THR A 105 -8.77 30.62 -23.35
N ARG A 106 -8.05 31.13 -24.36
CA ARG A 106 -7.11 32.28 -24.30
C ARG A 106 -7.63 33.55 -23.57
N PRO A 107 -8.92 33.94 -23.59
CA PRO A 107 -9.41 35.10 -22.83
C PRO A 107 -9.28 34.97 -21.30
N ILE A 108 -9.29 33.75 -20.75
CA ILE A 108 -9.21 33.56 -19.29
C ILE A 108 -7.78 33.79 -18.79
N ALA A 109 -6.77 33.42 -19.58
CA ALA A 109 -5.37 33.74 -19.28
C ALA A 109 -5.13 35.27 -19.28
N ALA A 110 -5.75 36.00 -20.21
CA ALA A 110 -5.67 37.47 -20.24
C ALA A 110 -6.36 38.12 -19.02
N ALA A 111 -7.49 37.56 -18.57
CA ALA A 111 -8.18 38.02 -17.35
C ALA A 111 -7.35 37.78 -16.07
N VAL A 112 -6.61 36.67 -15.98
CA VAL A 112 -5.72 36.38 -14.85
C VAL A 112 -4.53 37.35 -14.81
N VAL A 113 -3.95 37.69 -15.97
CA VAL A 113 -2.87 38.69 -16.06
C VAL A 113 -3.38 40.08 -15.65
N ALA A 114 -4.56 40.48 -16.12
CA ALA A 114 -5.17 41.75 -15.73
C ALA A 114 -5.50 41.80 -14.22
N GLY A 115 -6.02 40.71 -13.66
CA GLY A 115 -6.30 40.59 -12.22
C GLY A 115 -5.04 40.66 -11.35
N ALA A 116 -3.95 40.01 -11.78
CA ALA A 116 -2.67 40.06 -11.08
C ALA A 116 -2.06 41.47 -11.05
N LEU A 117 -2.21 42.24 -12.13
CA LEU A 117 -1.75 43.64 -12.20
C LEU A 117 -2.56 44.58 -11.28
N VAL A 118 -3.87 44.35 -11.14
CA VAL A 118 -4.72 45.14 -10.22
C VAL A 118 -4.38 44.83 -8.76
N VAL A 119 -4.13 43.56 -8.41
CA VAL A 119 -3.73 43.16 -7.05
C VAL A 119 -2.38 43.76 -6.65
N MET A 120 -1.44 43.92 -7.59
CA MET A 120 -0.16 44.57 -7.30
C MET A 120 -0.29 46.06 -7.00
N MET A 121 -1.29 46.77 -7.55
CA MET A 121 -1.39 48.23 -7.40
C MET A 121 -2.11 48.68 -6.12
N VAL A 122 -2.84 47.79 -5.45
CA VAL A 122 -3.44 48.04 -4.12
C VAL A 122 -2.46 47.74 -2.98
N GLY A 123 -1.40 46.95 -3.22
CA GLY A 123 -0.41 46.57 -2.22
C GLY A 123 0.59 47.67 -1.80
N ALA A 124 0.65 48.79 -2.51
CA ALA A 124 1.59 49.90 -2.23
C ALA A 124 1.02 51.00 -1.31
N GLY A 125 -0.25 50.89 -0.86
CA GLY A 125 -0.94 51.98 -0.15
C GLY A 125 -0.91 51.95 1.38
N ILE A 126 -0.30 50.96 2.03
CA ILE A 126 -0.40 50.77 3.49
C ILE A 126 0.98 50.78 4.15
N THR A 127 1.75 51.86 3.95
CA THR A 127 2.92 52.18 4.77
C THR A 127 2.80 53.61 5.29
N GLY A 128 2.32 53.74 6.53
CA GLY A 128 2.19 55.00 7.28
C GLY A 128 0.93 54.92 8.16
N SER A 129 0.95 54.92 9.49
CA SER A 129 1.97 55.41 10.42
C SER A 129 1.78 54.68 11.76
N SER A 130 2.86 54.15 12.34
CA SER A 130 2.91 53.89 13.77
C SER A 130 3.56 55.11 14.43
N ALA A 131 2.77 55.88 15.18
CA ALA A 131 3.30 56.82 16.15
C ALA A 131 2.72 56.44 17.52
N SER A 132 3.58 55.80 18.30
CA SER A 132 3.41 55.46 19.70
C SER A 132 2.99 56.65 20.55
N LYS A 133 2.19 56.42 21.59
CA LYS A 133 2.34 57.19 22.82
C LYS A 133 1.99 56.37 24.06
N VAL A 134 3.04 56.03 24.79
CA VAL A 134 3.04 55.65 26.19
C VAL A 134 2.81 56.91 27.02
N SER A 135 1.95 56.84 28.05
CA SER A 135 2.29 57.29 29.41
C SER A 135 1.11 57.09 30.35
N ALA A 136 1.38 56.37 31.43
CA ALA A 136 0.70 56.56 32.71
C ALA A 136 1.20 57.85 33.37
N GLU A 137 0.35 58.49 34.18
CA GLU A 137 0.57 58.79 35.61
C GLU A 137 -0.17 60.07 36.07
N SER A 138 -0.77 59.93 37.26
CA SER A 138 -1.25 60.90 38.27
C SER A 138 -0.95 62.41 38.10
N ASP A 139 -1.96 63.28 38.32
CA ASP A 139 -1.97 64.21 39.47
C ASP A 139 -3.30 64.98 39.67
N ALA A 140 -3.49 65.50 40.88
CA ALA A 140 -4.76 65.89 41.50
C ALA A 140 -5.28 67.34 41.28
N SER A 141 -6.60 67.49 41.51
CA SER A 141 -7.25 68.47 42.42
C SER A 141 -8.05 69.69 41.89
N HIS A 142 -9.17 69.95 42.62
CA HIS A 142 -10.11 71.12 42.67
C HIS A 142 -11.06 71.33 41.47
N SER A 143 -12.35 71.70 41.56
CA SER A 143 -13.16 72.34 42.62
C SER A 143 -14.66 72.25 42.29
N LEU A 144 -15.50 72.06 43.33
CA LEU A 144 -16.86 72.58 43.58
C LEU A 144 -17.88 72.70 42.42
N VAL A 145 -19.05 72.02 42.49
CA VAL A 145 -20.37 72.58 42.93
C VAL A 145 -21.36 71.44 43.22
N SER A 146 -22.13 71.60 44.31
CA SER A 146 -23.34 70.82 44.66
C SER A 146 -24.56 71.31 43.84
N PRO A 147 -25.59 70.47 43.60
CA PRO A 147 -26.73 70.59 44.48
C PRO A 147 -27.36 69.25 44.91
N THR A 148 -27.82 69.28 46.15
CA THR A 148 -28.78 68.43 46.84
C THR A 148 -29.88 67.82 45.96
N ILE A 149 -29.93 66.48 45.90
CA ILE A 149 -31.18 65.72 45.67
C ILE A 149 -31.22 64.53 46.66
N THR A 150 -32.25 64.58 47.51
CA THR A 150 -32.93 63.57 48.34
C THR A 150 -32.42 62.11 48.32
N PRO A 151 -32.19 61.45 49.48
CA PRO A 151 -31.78 60.06 49.53
C PRO A 151 -32.96 59.13 49.18
N ARG A 152 -32.91 58.51 48.00
CA ARG A 152 -33.72 57.32 47.69
C ARG A 152 -32.84 56.10 47.97
N ALA A 153 -33.34 55.18 48.80
CA ALA A 153 -32.67 53.96 49.20
C ALA A 153 -31.97 53.28 48.00
N THR A 154 -30.65 53.24 48.06
CA THR A 154 -29.78 52.59 47.09
C THR A 154 -30.01 51.09 47.19
N ALA A 155 -30.52 50.48 46.12
CA ALA A 155 -30.48 49.03 45.97
C ALA A 155 -29.03 48.56 46.10
N SER A 156 -28.79 47.57 46.96
CA SER A 156 -27.51 46.88 47.08
C SER A 156 -27.01 46.47 45.70
N PRO A 157 -25.74 46.75 45.31
CA PRO A 157 -25.26 46.33 44.00
C PRO A 157 -25.30 44.80 43.92
N THR A 158 -26.05 44.25 42.97
CA THR A 158 -25.97 42.84 42.59
C THR A 158 -24.52 42.56 42.20
N PRO A 159 -23.86 41.52 42.75
CA PRO A 159 -22.50 41.20 42.34
C PRO A 159 -22.48 40.93 40.83
N THR A 160 -21.61 41.63 40.11
CA THR A 160 -21.39 41.36 38.69
C THR A 160 -20.67 40.02 38.57
N PRO A 161 -21.19 39.05 37.80
CA PRO A 161 -20.57 37.74 37.68
C PRO A 161 -19.18 37.87 37.06
N VAL A 162 -18.19 37.18 37.62
CA VAL A 162 -16.80 37.28 37.16
C VAL A 162 -16.59 36.27 36.03
N ARG A 163 -16.35 36.77 34.80
CA ARG A 163 -16.05 35.95 33.62
C ARG A 163 -14.54 35.83 33.41
N VAL A 164 -14.05 34.60 33.35
CA VAL A 164 -12.63 34.27 33.08
C VAL A 164 -12.53 33.50 31.77
N VAL A 165 -11.58 33.89 30.92
CA VAL A 165 -11.21 33.17 29.70
C VAL A 165 -9.83 32.58 29.89
N LYS A 166 -9.69 31.27 29.70
CA LYS A 166 -8.42 30.55 29.83
C LYS A 166 -8.20 29.65 28.62
N GLN A 167 -6.93 29.46 28.25
CA GLN A 167 -6.55 28.43 27.29
C GLN A 167 -6.11 27.15 28.00
N GLU A 168 -6.63 26.01 27.55
CA GLU A 168 -6.27 24.70 28.06
C GLU A 168 -5.77 23.81 26.91
N LYS A 169 -4.70 23.06 27.16
CA LYS A 169 -4.13 22.12 26.20
C LYS A 169 -4.48 20.70 26.63
N GLU A 170 -4.96 19.92 25.69
CA GLU A 170 -5.24 18.50 25.85
C GLU A 170 -4.46 17.73 24.79
N THR A 171 -3.81 16.63 25.20
CA THR A 171 -3.10 15.74 24.28
C THR A 171 -3.98 14.53 24.01
N GLU A 172 -4.18 14.23 22.73
CA GLU A 172 -4.94 13.08 22.26
C GLU A 172 -4.04 12.20 21.37
N ALA A 173 -4.18 10.88 21.48
CA ALA A 173 -3.46 9.94 20.64
C ALA A 173 -4.03 9.91 19.20
N ILE A 174 -3.15 9.77 18.22
CA ILE A 174 -3.51 9.52 16.82
C ILE A 174 -3.18 8.05 16.55
N PRO A 175 -4.17 7.18 16.30
CA PRO A 175 -3.92 5.77 16.08
C PRO A 175 -3.03 5.55 14.84
N PHE A 176 -2.12 4.57 14.90
CA PHE A 176 -1.36 4.15 13.73
C PHE A 176 -2.19 3.38 12.71
N GLY A 177 -1.79 3.44 11.43
CA GLY A 177 -2.32 2.58 10.37
C GLY A 177 -1.56 1.27 10.25
N SER A 178 -2.08 0.33 9.46
CA SER A 178 -1.38 -0.90 9.11
C SER A 178 -1.22 -1.03 7.59
N SER A 179 -0.13 -1.64 7.17
CA SER A 179 0.20 -1.91 5.77
C SER A 179 0.93 -3.23 5.62
N SER A 180 0.79 -3.85 4.45
CA SER A 180 1.49 -5.08 4.11
C SER A 180 2.39 -4.89 2.89
N VAL A 181 3.53 -5.56 2.89
CA VAL A 181 4.48 -5.56 1.76
C VAL A 181 4.82 -7.00 1.42
N ASP A 182 4.77 -7.34 0.15
CA ASP A 182 5.16 -8.68 -0.32
C ASP A 182 6.67 -8.88 -0.18
N ASP A 183 7.07 -10.04 0.34
CA ASP A 183 8.48 -10.43 0.50
C ASP A 183 8.75 -11.75 -0.20
N SER A 184 9.61 -11.70 -1.22
CA SER A 184 9.99 -12.87 -2.03
C SER A 184 11.05 -13.76 -1.38
N ASN A 185 11.61 -13.35 -0.23
CA ASN A 185 12.51 -14.17 0.57
C ASN A 185 11.77 -14.98 1.62
N LEU A 186 10.57 -14.52 2.00
CA LEU A 186 9.72 -15.17 2.98
C LEU A 186 8.78 -16.15 2.27
N ASP A 187 8.70 -17.38 2.81
CA ASP A 187 7.84 -18.41 2.25
C ASP A 187 6.37 -18.00 2.27
N VAL A 188 5.65 -18.36 1.21
CA VAL A 188 4.21 -18.07 1.12
C VAL A 188 3.47 -18.57 2.35
N GLY A 189 2.55 -17.73 2.86
CA GLY A 189 1.79 -17.97 4.09
C GLY A 189 2.51 -17.66 5.40
N LEU A 190 3.81 -17.33 5.38
CA LEU A 190 4.47 -16.74 6.54
C LEU A 190 4.30 -15.21 6.52
N THR A 191 4.29 -14.60 7.70
CA THR A 191 4.31 -13.15 7.85
C THR A 191 5.37 -12.74 8.86
N GLU A 192 5.98 -11.58 8.65
CA GLU A 192 7.02 -11.05 9.54
C GLU A 192 6.76 -9.55 9.79
N LEU A 193 6.73 -9.13 11.05
CA LEU A 193 6.62 -7.72 11.39
C LEU A 193 7.92 -6.99 11.03
N ARG A 194 7.87 -6.07 10.06
CA ARG A 194 9.02 -5.26 9.62
C ARG A 194 9.16 -3.97 10.41
N THR A 195 8.04 -3.30 10.65
CA THR A 195 7.99 -2.04 11.39
C THR A 195 6.86 -2.10 12.39
N PRO A 196 7.12 -1.97 13.71
CA PRO A 196 6.06 -1.89 14.71
C PRO A 196 5.28 -0.58 14.55
N GLY A 197 3.95 -0.66 14.66
CA GLY A 197 3.10 0.52 14.71
C GLY A 197 3.29 1.32 16.01
N ALA A 198 3.18 2.64 15.92
CA ALA A 198 3.20 3.51 17.08
C ALA A 198 2.24 4.69 16.92
N ASP A 199 1.41 4.92 17.93
CA ASP A 199 0.49 6.05 17.94
C ASP A 199 1.25 7.40 17.90
N GLY A 200 0.69 8.30 17.11
CA GLY A 200 1.04 9.70 17.10
C GLY A 200 0.34 10.45 18.23
N GLU A 201 0.57 11.76 18.28
CA GLU A 201 -0.03 12.65 19.27
C GLU A 201 -0.45 13.94 18.59
N ARG A 202 -1.64 14.42 18.94
CA ARG A 202 -2.10 15.77 18.65
C ARG A 202 -2.34 16.53 19.93
N THR A 203 -1.93 17.79 19.94
CA THR A 203 -2.32 18.74 20.99
C THR A 203 -3.46 19.60 20.49
N VAL A 204 -4.57 19.57 21.21
CA VAL A 204 -5.73 20.42 21.00
C VAL A 204 -5.72 21.54 22.04
N THR A 205 -5.75 22.79 21.58
CA THR A 205 -5.85 23.96 22.44
C THR A 205 -7.29 24.45 22.42
N TYR A 206 -7.92 24.51 23.60
CA TYR A 206 -9.28 24.96 23.81
C TYR A 206 -9.28 26.32 24.50
N GLU A 207 -10.21 27.18 24.11
CA GLU A 207 -10.66 28.32 24.92
C GLU A 207 -11.77 27.84 25.85
N VAL A 208 -11.60 28.05 27.14
CA VAL A 208 -12.56 27.69 28.18
C VAL A 208 -13.07 28.99 28.80
N VAL A 209 -14.39 29.17 28.80
CA VAL A 209 -15.06 30.31 29.42
C VAL A 209 -15.68 29.84 30.73
N ILE A 210 -15.27 30.48 31.82
CA ILE A 210 -15.70 30.17 33.18
C ILE A 210 -16.44 31.40 33.72
N VAL A 211 -17.61 31.19 34.31
CA VAL A 211 -18.37 32.23 35.01
C VAL A 211 -18.67 31.72 36.41
N ASP A 212 -18.30 32.49 37.42
CA ASP A 212 -18.48 32.15 38.85
C ASP A 212 -17.93 30.75 39.21
N GLY A 213 -16.80 30.39 38.62
CA GLY A 213 -16.13 29.10 38.84
C GLY A 213 -16.70 27.92 38.03
N VAL A 214 -17.79 28.11 37.29
CA VAL A 214 -18.41 27.06 36.45
C VAL A 214 -18.01 27.25 34.99
N GLN A 215 -17.49 26.19 34.37
CA GLN A 215 -17.22 26.17 32.93
C GLN A 215 -18.53 26.18 32.14
N ILE A 216 -18.76 27.24 31.38
CA ILE A 216 -19.98 27.42 30.57
C ILE A 216 -19.76 27.21 29.07
N SER A 217 -18.50 27.27 28.59
CA SER A 217 -18.15 26.97 27.20
C SER A 217 -16.75 26.40 27.07
N ARG A 218 -16.58 25.51 26.08
CA ARG A 218 -15.30 24.98 25.61
C ARG A 218 -15.28 25.04 24.10
N THR A 219 -14.35 25.78 23.51
CA THR A 219 -14.24 25.94 22.06
C THR A 219 -12.84 25.60 21.60
N LYS A 220 -12.69 24.71 20.61
CA LYS A 220 -11.39 24.36 20.04
C LYS A 220 -10.84 25.55 19.25
N LEU A 221 -9.68 26.07 19.65
CA LEU A 221 -8.99 27.16 18.95
C LEU A 221 -8.02 26.63 17.90
N ARG A 222 -7.22 25.63 18.28
CA ARG A 222 -6.16 25.08 17.44
C ARG A 222 -5.97 23.61 17.70
N GLU A 223 -5.60 22.88 16.66
CA GLU A 223 -5.16 21.50 16.74
C GLU A 223 -3.82 21.41 16.00
N THR A 224 -2.86 20.70 16.57
CA THR A 224 -1.54 20.52 15.96
C THR A 224 -1.02 19.13 16.28
N VAL A 225 -0.63 18.41 15.25
CA VAL A 225 0.04 17.10 15.39
C VAL A 225 1.45 17.36 15.92
N THR A 226 1.74 16.88 17.12
CA THR A 226 3.04 17.02 17.80
C THR A 226 3.93 15.81 17.54
N LYS A 227 3.34 14.63 17.31
CA LYS A 227 4.03 13.40 16.95
C LYS A 227 3.24 12.69 15.85
N GLN A 228 3.90 12.38 14.73
CA GLN A 228 3.24 11.62 13.66
C GLN A 228 3.07 10.16 14.07
N PRO A 229 1.95 9.51 13.73
CA PRO A 229 1.84 8.06 13.88
C PRO A 229 2.84 7.36 12.95
N VAL A 230 3.32 6.21 13.39
CA VAL A 230 4.16 5.31 12.60
C VAL A 230 3.32 4.10 12.24
N ASP A 231 3.12 3.88 10.94
CA ASP A 231 2.34 2.74 10.47
C ASP A 231 3.03 1.41 10.77
N GLU A 232 2.25 0.42 11.13
CA GLU A 232 2.69 -0.97 11.22
C GLU A 232 2.89 -1.53 9.82
N VAL A 233 4.04 -2.18 9.58
CA VAL A 233 4.36 -2.81 8.31
C VAL A 233 4.63 -4.29 8.53
N THR A 234 3.81 -5.13 7.91
CA THR A 234 3.95 -6.59 7.94
C THR A 234 4.39 -7.10 6.57
N ALA A 235 5.52 -7.81 6.51
CA ALA A 235 5.93 -8.54 5.33
C ALA A 235 5.07 -9.79 5.16
N VAL A 236 4.57 -10.03 3.95
CA VAL A 236 3.80 -11.22 3.59
C VAL A 236 4.63 -12.05 2.62
N GLY A 237 4.88 -13.31 2.94
CA GLY A 237 5.71 -14.16 2.12
C GLY A 237 5.07 -14.48 0.78
N THR A 238 5.89 -14.47 -0.28
CA THR A 238 5.49 -14.79 -1.65
C THR A 238 6.36 -15.87 -2.29
N LYS A 239 7.34 -16.40 -1.54
CA LYS A 239 8.23 -17.45 -2.04
C LYS A 239 7.50 -18.79 -2.06
N VAL A 240 7.20 -19.25 -3.27
CA VAL A 240 6.62 -20.59 -3.50
C VAL A 240 7.76 -21.61 -3.54
N PRO A 241 7.65 -22.75 -2.84
CA PRO A 241 8.65 -23.82 -2.97
C PRO A 241 8.71 -24.33 -4.41
N PRO A 242 9.89 -24.83 -4.85
CA PRO A 242 9.99 -25.45 -6.16
C PRO A 242 9.01 -26.63 -6.27
N PRO A 243 8.46 -26.88 -7.46
CA PRO A 243 7.62 -28.06 -7.68
C PRO A 243 8.42 -29.32 -7.31
N PRO A 244 7.73 -30.38 -6.82
CA PRO A 244 8.40 -31.63 -6.53
C PRO A 244 9.11 -32.14 -7.80
N PRO A 245 10.27 -32.80 -7.64
CA PRO A 245 10.96 -33.39 -8.79
C PRO A 245 10.01 -34.36 -9.50
N GLN A 246 10.01 -34.30 -10.82
CA GLN A 246 9.24 -35.26 -11.62
C GLN A 246 9.71 -36.68 -11.25
N PRO A 247 8.78 -37.65 -11.15
CA PRO A 247 9.15 -39.05 -10.96
C PRO A 247 10.21 -39.43 -12.00
N ALA A 248 11.27 -40.11 -11.56
CA ALA A 248 12.21 -40.69 -12.50
C ALA A 248 11.41 -41.58 -13.48
N PRO A 249 11.79 -41.64 -14.77
CA PRO A 249 11.19 -42.58 -15.70
C PRO A 249 11.23 -43.97 -15.06
N GLU A 250 10.08 -44.63 -15.02
CA GLU A 250 10.02 -46.02 -14.58
C GLU A 250 10.96 -46.82 -15.49
N PRO A 251 11.83 -47.69 -14.94
CA PRO A 251 12.71 -48.51 -15.76
C PRO A 251 11.86 -49.26 -16.78
N GLU A 252 12.23 -49.19 -18.06
CA GLU A 252 11.58 -50.03 -19.07
C GLU A 252 11.63 -51.49 -18.58
N PRO A 253 10.52 -52.23 -18.72
CA PRO A 253 10.49 -53.64 -18.35
C PRO A 253 11.70 -54.34 -18.97
N ALA A 254 12.50 -55.01 -18.15
CA ALA A 254 13.59 -55.83 -18.65
C ALA A 254 13.02 -56.79 -19.72
N ALA A 255 13.64 -56.82 -20.90
CA ALA A 255 13.22 -57.70 -21.98
C ALA A 255 13.06 -59.13 -21.44
N PRO A 256 12.00 -59.86 -21.82
CA PRO A 256 11.78 -61.23 -21.38
C PRO A 256 13.02 -62.09 -21.67
N SER A 257 13.61 -62.66 -20.62
CA SER A 257 14.75 -63.57 -20.76
C SER A 257 14.30 -64.84 -21.49
N GLY A 258 14.97 -65.18 -22.59
CA GLY A 258 14.64 -66.35 -23.41
C GLY A 258 14.10 -66.01 -24.81
N CYS A 259 13.90 -64.72 -25.10
CA CYS A 259 13.63 -64.25 -26.46
C CYS A 259 14.92 -63.84 -27.15
N ASP A 260 15.02 -64.11 -28.45
CA ASP A 260 16.17 -63.77 -29.27
C ASP A 260 16.24 -62.25 -29.50
N PRO A 261 17.37 -61.59 -29.21
CA PRO A 261 17.50 -60.14 -29.26
C PRO A 261 17.50 -59.56 -30.68
N ASN A 262 17.53 -60.39 -31.73
CA ASN A 262 17.43 -59.91 -33.11
C ASN A 262 15.98 -59.56 -33.50
N TYR A 263 15.00 -59.87 -32.65
CA TYR A 263 13.58 -59.75 -32.94
C TYR A 263 12.84 -59.00 -31.82
N GLU A 264 11.86 -58.19 -32.19
CA GLU A 264 10.94 -57.49 -31.28
C GLU A 264 9.46 -57.72 -31.66
N TRP A 265 8.56 -57.14 -30.87
CA TRP A 265 7.09 -57.28 -30.92
C TRP A 265 6.54 -58.63 -30.47
N ALA A 266 7.16 -59.74 -30.88
CA ALA A 266 6.88 -61.08 -30.34
C ALA A 266 8.15 -61.74 -29.79
N CYS A 267 7.99 -62.61 -28.79
CA CYS A 267 9.09 -63.39 -28.27
C CYS A 267 9.44 -64.52 -29.25
N VAL A 268 10.53 -64.35 -29.99
CA VAL A 268 11.12 -65.44 -30.78
C VAL A 268 11.99 -66.28 -29.84
N PRO A 269 11.68 -67.57 -29.60
CA PRO A 269 12.49 -68.41 -28.72
C PRO A 269 13.91 -68.59 -29.28
N ILE A 270 14.91 -68.63 -28.40
CA ILE A 270 16.29 -68.96 -28.81
C ILE A 270 16.39 -70.46 -29.06
N ALA A 271 16.35 -70.87 -30.33
CA ALA A 271 16.38 -72.27 -30.76
C ALA A 271 17.37 -72.48 -31.92
N SER A 272 17.50 -73.71 -32.41
CA SER A 272 18.32 -73.97 -33.60
C SER A 272 17.65 -73.50 -34.89
N ASP A 273 16.32 -73.43 -34.88
CA ASP A 273 15.46 -73.04 -36.00
C ASP A 273 14.09 -72.65 -35.43
N VAL A 274 13.46 -71.61 -35.98
CA VAL A 274 12.15 -71.12 -35.56
C VAL A 274 11.35 -70.77 -36.80
N ASP A 275 10.13 -71.27 -36.90
CA ASP A 275 9.26 -71.00 -38.05
C ASP A 275 8.04 -70.15 -37.68
N CYS A 276 7.44 -69.50 -38.68
CA CYS A 276 6.15 -68.85 -38.53
C CYS A 276 5.04 -69.88 -38.26
N ALA A 277 4.30 -69.69 -37.16
CA ALA A 277 3.16 -70.52 -36.81
C ALA A 277 2.09 -70.48 -37.92
N GLY A 278 1.67 -71.64 -38.40
CA GLY A 278 0.72 -71.76 -39.51
C GLY A 278 1.35 -71.82 -40.91
N GLY A 279 2.67 -71.70 -41.02
CA GLY A 279 3.43 -71.90 -42.27
C GLY A 279 3.76 -73.36 -42.57
N SER A 280 4.54 -73.60 -43.63
CA SER A 280 5.02 -74.93 -44.03
C SER A 280 6.35 -75.34 -43.37
N GLY A 281 6.78 -74.61 -42.34
CA GLY A 281 8.04 -74.80 -41.65
C GLY A 281 8.13 -76.14 -40.91
N ASN A 282 9.36 -76.62 -40.70
CA ASN A 282 9.67 -77.93 -40.10
C ASN A 282 10.61 -77.83 -38.87
N GLY A 283 10.78 -76.63 -38.35
CA GLY A 283 11.60 -76.29 -37.21
C GLY A 283 11.04 -76.87 -35.90
N PRO A 284 11.90 -76.96 -34.88
CA PRO A 284 11.53 -77.48 -33.56
C PRO A 284 10.61 -76.53 -32.78
N GLU A 285 10.60 -75.23 -33.13
CA GLU A 285 9.84 -74.19 -32.45
C GLU A 285 9.11 -73.29 -33.46
N TYR A 286 8.01 -72.68 -33.01
CA TYR A 286 7.20 -71.78 -33.83
C TYR A 286 6.90 -70.47 -33.09
N VAL A 287 6.91 -69.36 -33.82
CA VAL A 287 6.50 -68.04 -33.32
C VAL A 287 5.21 -67.57 -33.98
N TRP A 288 4.33 -66.96 -33.20
CA TRP A 288 3.13 -66.31 -33.72
C TRP A 288 3.45 -64.85 -34.02
N GLY A 289 3.41 -64.48 -35.30
CA GLY A 289 3.71 -63.12 -35.77
C GLY A 289 2.57 -62.12 -35.56
N PRO A 290 2.81 -60.84 -35.93
CA PRO A 290 4.01 -60.36 -36.60
C PRO A 290 5.21 -60.19 -35.66
N VAL A 291 6.42 -60.39 -36.19
CA VAL A 291 7.70 -60.20 -35.51
C VAL A 291 8.47 -59.11 -36.26
N HIS A 292 9.12 -58.17 -35.56
CA HIS A 292 9.95 -57.16 -36.22
C HIS A 292 11.43 -57.51 -36.06
N VAL A 293 12.15 -57.56 -37.17
CA VAL A 293 13.58 -57.83 -37.21
C VAL A 293 14.35 -56.54 -36.91
N ILE A 294 14.95 -56.46 -35.73
CA ILE A 294 15.80 -55.33 -35.31
C ILE A 294 17.30 -55.60 -35.45
N GLY A 295 17.67 -56.87 -35.62
CA GLY A 295 19.05 -57.33 -35.77
C GLY A 295 19.27 -58.05 -37.09
N SER A 296 19.80 -59.27 -37.01
CA SER A 296 19.92 -60.17 -38.16
C SER A 296 18.76 -61.17 -38.17
N ASP A 297 18.14 -61.37 -39.33
CA ASP A 297 17.14 -62.42 -39.49
C ASP A 297 17.82 -63.81 -39.58
N ILE A 298 18.16 -64.38 -38.43
CA ILE A 298 18.89 -65.65 -38.33
C ILE A 298 18.01 -66.88 -38.61
N TYR A 299 16.69 -66.74 -38.53
CA TYR A 299 15.71 -67.80 -38.77
C TYR A 299 14.94 -67.63 -40.10
N ASP A 300 15.30 -66.65 -40.95
CA ASP A 300 14.63 -66.38 -42.24
C ASP A 300 13.10 -66.14 -42.10
N LEU A 301 12.68 -65.44 -41.02
CA LEU A 301 11.28 -65.13 -40.74
C LEU A 301 10.73 -64.00 -41.62
N ASP A 302 11.59 -63.08 -42.06
CA ASP A 302 11.31 -61.93 -42.93
C ASP A 302 11.88 -62.20 -44.33
N ARG A 303 11.17 -63.07 -45.07
CA ARG A 303 11.65 -63.55 -46.37
C ARG A 303 11.62 -62.49 -47.47
N ASP A 304 10.73 -61.51 -47.37
CA ASP A 304 10.63 -60.41 -48.35
C ASP A 304 11.47 -59.18 -47.98
N GLY A 305 12.01 -59.14 -46.75
CA GLY A 305 13.03 -58.19 -46.31
C GLY A 305 12.47 -56.81 -46.00
N ASP A 306 11.20 -56.74 -45.60
CA ASP A 306 10.52 -55.48 -45.28
C ASP A 306 10.67 -55.06 -43.80
N GLY A 307 11.29 -55.93 -42.99
CA GLY A 307 11.52 -55.80 -41.57
C GLY A 307 10.50 -56.58 -40.72
N VAL A 308 9.41 -57.08 -41.28
CA VAL A 308 8.34 -57.76 -40.55
C VAL A 308 8.25 -59.22 -40.98
N GLY A 309 8.56 -60.13 -40.06
CA GLY A 309 8.41 -61.56 -40.27
C GLY A 309 7.06 -62.09 -39.77
N CYS A 310 6.60 -63.19 -40.38
CA CYS A 310 5.38 -63.90 -40.00
C CYS A 310 4.09 -63.04 -40.00
N ASP A 311 3.96 -62.15 -40.98
CA ASP A 311 2.80 -61.29 -41.22
C ASP A 311 1.58 -62.02 -41.83
#